data_AF-A0A977PYZ3-F1
#
_entry.id   AF-A0A977PYZ3-F1
#
_cell.length_a   1.000
_cell.length_b   1.000
_cell.length_c   1.000
_cell.angle_alpha   90.00
_cell.angle_beta   90.00
_cell.angle_gamma   90.00
#
_symmetry.space_group_name_H-M   'P 1'
#
loop_
_entity.id
_entity.type
_entity.pdbx_description
1 polymer ?
#
loop_
_entity_poly.entity_id
_entity_poly.type
_entity_poly.pdbx_seq_one_letter_code
_entity_poly.pdbx_strand_id
1 'polypeptide(L)' 'MTLTLDIATYQIPIKQISKRLYTATDAERNFYKISPSGYGIHWPAIDEDLSIKGLINLALQNQEVA' A
#
# COMPACT_ATOMS: atom_id res chain seq x y z
N MET A 1 -1.98 -1.63 -6.88
CA MET A 1 -1.64 -2.47 -5.72
C MET A 1 -2.91 -3.10 -5.21
N THR A 2 -2.86 -4.38 -4.91
CA THR A 2 -3.97 -5.12 -4.31
C THR A 2 -3.65 -5.33 -2.84
N LEU A 3 -4.51 -4.82 -1.95
CA LEU A 3 -4.44 -5.06 -0.52
C LEU A 3 -5.55 -6.05 -0.16
N THR A 4 -5.18 -7.27 0.18
CA THR A 4 -6.11 -8.31 0.63
C THR A 4 -6.02 -8.47 2.14
N LEU A 5 -7.17 -8.35 2.79
CA LEU A 5 -7.41 -8.62 4.21
C LEU A 5 -8.46 -9.73 4.31
N ASP A 6 -8.61 -10.36 5.47
CA ASP A 6 -9.46 -11.53 5.67
C ASP A 6 -10.89 -11.38 5.11
N ILE A 7 -11.47 -10.19 5.21
CA ILE A 7 -12.87 -9.91 4.83
C ILE A 7 -13.01 -9.01 3.59
N ALA A 8 -11.90 -8.47 3.06
CA ALA A 8 -11.97 -7.43 2.04
C ALA A 8 -10.73 -7.39 1.15
N THR A 9 -10.94 -7.03 -0.12
CA THR A 9 -9.85 -6.75 -1.05
C THR A 9 -10.02 -5.35 -1.62
N TYR A 10 -8.95 -4.55 -1.57
CA TYR A 10 -8.90 -3.20 -2.08
C TYR A 10 -7.92 -3.09 -3.24
N GLN A 11 -8.32 -2.39 -4.30
CA GLN A 11 -7.45 -2.05 -5.40
C GLN A 11 -7.17 -0.56 -5.37
N ILE A 12 -5.89 -0.21 -5.28
CA ILE A 12 -5.45 1.18 -5.20
C ILE A 12 -4.37 1.42 -6.27
N PRO A 13 -4.53 2.40 -7.16
CA PRO A 13 -3.47 2.83 -8.05
C PRO A 13 -2.20 3.23 -7.27
N ILE A 14 -1.05 2.64 -7.60
CA ILE A 14 0.21 2.89 -6.87
C ILE A 14 0.57 4.38 -6.85
N LYS A 15 0.30 5.10 -7.94
CA LYS A 15 0.53 6.55 -8.06
C LYS A 15 -0.18 7.39 -6.99
N GLN A 16 -1.30 6.90 -6.44
CA GLN A 16 -2.07 7.57 -5.39
C GLN A 16 -1.54 7.22 -3.99
N ILE A 17 -0.83 6.09 -3.87
CA ILE A 17 -0.33 5.58 -2.60
C ILE A 17 0.98 6.29 -2.22
N SER A 18 1.96 6.24 -3.12
CA SER A 18 3.27 6.85 -2.90
C SER A 18 3.98 7.09 -4.24
N LYS A 19 4.64 8.24 -4.33
CA LYS A 19 5.54 8.56 -5.45
C LYS A 19 6.73 7.59 -5.49
N ARG A 20 7.29 7.19 -4.34
CA ARG A 20 8.44 6.28 -4.28
C ARG A 20 8.05 4.90 -4.80
N LEU A 21 6.91 4.36 -4.37
CA LEU A 21 6.39 3.10 -4.90
C LEU A 21 6.06 3.20 -6.40
N TYR A 22 5.57 4.35 -6.86
CA TYR A 22 5.27 4.55 -8.28
C TYR A 22 6.52 4.50 -9.16
N THR A 23 7.66 5.01 -8.67
CA THR A 23 8.94 4.96 -9.39
C THR A 23 9.78 3.71 -9.12
N ALA A 24 9.44 2.93 -8.10
CA ALA A 24 10.16 1.72 -7.72
C ALA A 24 10.07 0.64 -8.81
N THR A 25 11.15 -0.12 -8.95
CA THR A 25 11.20 -1.35 -9.74
C THR A 25 10.35 -2.44 -9.10
N ASP A 26 10.02 -3.47 -9.88
CA ASP A 26 9.25 -4.61 -9.34
C ASP A 26 10.02 -5.35 -8.24
N ALA A 27 11.35 -5.42 -8.33
CA ALA A 27 12.19 -6.02 -7.29
C ALA A 27 12.07 -5.24 -5.96
N GLU A 28 12.14 -3.91 -6.02
CA GLU A 28 11.99 -3.05 -4.84
C GLU A 28 10.57 -3.14 -4.25
N ARG A 29 9.53 -3.14 -5.09
CA ARG A 29 8.13 -3.28 -4.64
C ARG A 29 7.84 -4.63 -4.00
N ASN A 30 8.46 -5.70 -4.50
CA ASN A 30 8.28 -7.04 -3.95
C ASN A 30 9.12 -7.28 -2.70
N PHE A 31 10.10 -6.41 -2.41
CA PHE A 31 10.88 -6.43 -1.17
C PHE A 31 10.25 -5.55 -0.10
N TYR A 32 9.22 -6.07 0.57
CA TYR A 32 8.52 -5.41 1.66
C TYR A 32 8.51 -6.24 2.94
N LYS A 33 8.24 -5.58 4.07
CA LYS A 33 8.09 -6.19 5.39
C LYS A 33 6.82 -5.68 6.03
N ILE A 34 5.98 -6.60 6.49
CA ILE A 34 4.83 -6.26 7.32
C ILE A 34 5.35 -5.96 8.73
N SER A 35 4.89 -4.87 9.33
CA SER A 35 5.24 -4.50 10.70
C SER A 35 4.87 -5.64 11.65
N PRO A 36 5.63 -5.91 12.73
CA PRO A 36 5.30 -6.95 13.70
C PRO A 36 3.91 -6.81 14.33
N SER A 37 3.37 -5.60 14.40
CA SER A 37 2.02 -5.32 14.89
C SER A 37 0.91 -5.61 13.88
N GLY A 38 1.25 -5.85 12.61
CA GLY A 38 0.30 -6.09 11.51
C GLY A 38 -0.35 -4.84 10.90
N TYR A 39 -0.03 -3.63 11.37
CA TYR A 39 -0.72 -2.40 10.96
C TYR A 39 0.05 -1.51 9.98
N GLY A 40 1.26 -1.88 9.59
CA GLY A 40 2.07 -1.17 8.61
C GLY A 40 2.83 -2.09 7.66
N ILE A 41 3.28 -1.51 6.56
CA ILE A 41 4.13 -2.14 5.56
C ILE A 41 5.31 -1.20 5.30
N HIS A 42 6.52 -1.74 5.44
CA HIS A 42 7.77 -1.04 5.21
C HIS A 42 8.44 -1.61 3.96
N TRP A 43 8.90 -0.73 3.07
CA TRP A 43 9.73 -1.07 1.91
C TRP A 43 11.16 -0.56 2.13
N PRO A 44 12.09 -1.43 2.61
CA PRO A 44 13.42 -0.97 2.99
C PRO A 44 14.25 -0.46 1.82
N ALA A 45 14.04 -1.00 0.61
CA ALA A 45 14.87 -0.63 -0.55
C ALA A 45 14.64 0.82 -1.01
N ILE A 46 13.48 1.40 -0.72
CA ILE A 46 13.10 2.76 -1.15
C ILE A 46 12.80 3.70 0.02
N ASP A 47 12.99 3.23 1.26
CA ASP A 47 12.71 3.97 2.49
C ASP A 47 11.30 4.55 2.51
N GLU A 48 10.31 3.65 2.41
CA GLU A 48 8.88 4.00 2.41
C GLU A 48 8.12 3.17 3.45
N ASP A 49 7.23 3.83 4.18
CA ASP A 49 6.41 3.24 5.24
C ASP A 49 4.94 3.64 5.07
N LEU A 50 4.06 2.65 5.00
CA LEU A 50 2.64 2.87 4.82
C LEU A 50 1.84 2.17 5.91
N SER A 51 0.80 2.83 6.41
CA SER A 51 -0.14 2.22 7.35
C SER A 51 -1.28 1.51 6.60
N ILE A 52 -1.70 0.35 7.12
CA ILE A 52 -2.88 -0.38 6.59
C ILE A 52 -4.13 0.50 6.65
N LYS A 53 -4.32 1.24 7.76
CA LYS A 53 -5.43 2.18 7.91
C LYS A 53 -5.42 3.28 6.85
N GLY A 54 -4.25 3.85 6.56
CA GLY A 54 -4.10 4.87 5.51
C GLY A 54 -4.46 4.32 4.13
N LEU A 55 -4.03 3.10 3.81
CA LEU A 55 -4.37 2.42 2.56
C LEU A 55 -5.88 2.16 2.43
N ILE A 56 -6.53 1.68 3.49
CA ILE A 56 -7.99 1.46 3.50
C ILE A 56 -8.73 2.79 3.27
N ASN A 57 -8.37 3.84 4.01
CA ASN A 57 -9.01 5.15 3.84
C ASN A 57 -8.87 5.68 2.42
N LEU A 58 -7.68 5.53 1.82
CA LEU A 58 -7.45 5.92 0.44
C LEU A 58 -8.31 5.09 -0.53
N ALA A 59 -8.44 3.78 -0.32
CA ALA A 59 -9.29 2.93 -1.15
C ALA A 59 -10.76 3.35 -1.10
N LEU A 60 -11.27 3.65 0.10
CA LEU A 60 -12.66 4.06 0.31
C LEU A 60 -12.96 5.44 -0.29
N GLN A 61 -12.04 6.41 -0.15
CA GLN A 61 -12.19 7.74 -0.78
C GLN A 61 -12.27 7.66 -2.32
N ASN A 62 -11.58 6.69 -2.93
CA ASN A 62 -11.65 6.48 -4.37
C ASN A 62 -12.93 5.76 -4.83
N GLN A 63 -13.76 5.26 -3.91
CA GLN A 63 -15.04 4.61 -4.22
C GLN A 63 -16.25 5.54 -4.12
N GLU A 64 -16.11 6.71 -3.48
CA GLU A 64 -17.18 7.72 -3.39
C GLU A 64 -17.32 8.57 -4.67
N VAL A 65 -16.48 8.32 -5.68
CA VAL A 65 -16.50 8.98 -6.99
C VAL A 65 -16.89 7.95 -8.06
N ALA A 66 -18.11 7.42 -7.97
CA ALA A 66 -18.72 6.57 -8.99
C ALA A 66 -20.22 6.87 -9.09
#